data_AF-A0A7Z8JX01-F1
#
_entry.id   AF-A0A7Z8JX01-F1
#
_cell.length_a   1.000
_cell.length_b   1.000
_cell.length_c   1.000
_cell.angle_alpha   90.00
_cell.angle_beta   90.00
_cell.angle_gamma   90.00
#
_symmetry.space_group_name_H-M   'P 1'
#
loop_
_entity.id
_entity.type
_entity.pdbx_description
1 polymer ?
#
loop_
_entity_poly.entity_id
_entity_poly.type
_entity_poly.pdbx_seq_one_letter_code
_entity_poly.pdbx_strand_id
1 'polypeptide(L)' 'MAKKDGVIEIEGVVSEALPNAMFRVELSNGHKVLAT' A
#
# COMPACT_ATOMS: atom_id res chain seq x y z
N MET A 1 -7.18 -17.16 -18.86
CA MET A 1 -6.29 -16.12 -18.31
C MET A 1 -7.11 -14.89 -17.98
N ALA A 2 -7.34 -14.57 -16.71
CA ALA A 2 -8.02 -13.33 -16.31
C ALA A 2 -7.65 -13.02 -14.86
N LYS A 3 -6.48 -12.43 -14.64
CA LYS A 3 -6.01 -12.01 -13.32
C LYS A 3 -4.91 -10.98 -13.53
N LYS A 4 -5.28 -9.73 -13.82
CA LYS A 4 -4.45 -8.50 -13.69
C LYS A 4 -5.05 -7.27 -14.37
N ASP A 5 -6.21 -7.34 -15.01
CA ASP A 5 -6.87 -6.13 -15.54
C ASP A 5 -7.48 -5.32 -14.39
N GLY A 6 -6.75 -4.32 -13.90
CA GLY A 6 -7.23 -3.37 -12.89
C GLY A 6 -6.33 -3.17 -11.66
N VAL A 7 -5.12 -3.73 -11.61
CA VAL A 7 -4.18 -3.43 -10.53
C VAL A 7 -3.51 -2.09 -10.80
N ILE A 8 -3.53 -1.20 -9.81
CA ILE A 8 -2.87 0.10 -9.87
C ILE A 8 -1.65 0.02 -8.96
N GLU A 9 -0.46 0.22 -9.54
CA GLU A 9 0.80 0.29 -8.80
C GLU A 9 1.09 1.76 -8.49
N ILE A 10 1.27 2.07 -7.21
CA ILE A 10 1.52 3.44 -6.73
C ILE A 10 2.68 3.38 -5.75
N GLU A 11 3.61 4.32 -5.89
CA GLU A 11 4.71 4.49 -4.95
C GLU A 11 4.24 5.21 -3.68
N GLY A 12 4.67 4.71 -2.52
CA GLY A 12 4.38 5.27 -1.21
C GLY A 12 5.51 5.00 -0.22
N VAL A 13 5.52 5.73 0.89
CA VAL A 13 6.53 5.63 1.94
C VAL A 13 5.94 4.93 3.16
N VAL A 14 6.67 3.97 3.73
CA VAL A 14 6.26 3.33 4.99
C VAL A 14 6.37 4.35 6.12
N SER A 15 5.22 4.72 6.69
CA SER A 15 5.12 5.68 7.79
C SER A 15 5.24 5.00 9.16
N GLU A 16 4.62 3.83 9.32
CA GLU A 16 4.61 3.09 10.60
C GLU A 16 4.60 1.57 10.34
N ALA A 17 5.35 0.82 11.14
CA ALA A 17 5.28 -0.64 11.19
C ALA A 17 4.31 -1.09 12.29
N LEU A 18 3.35 -1.94 11.94
CA LEU A 18 2.33 -2.46 12.85
C LEU A 18 2.60 -3.95 13.17
N PRO A 19 2.01 -4.47 14.27
CA PRO A 19 2.01 -5.90 14.55
C PRO A 19 1.41 -6.70 13.39
N ASN A 20 1.80 -7.99 13.28
CA ASN A 20 1.41 -8.91 12.21
C ASN A 20 1.98 -8.57 10.82
N ALA A 21 3.15 -7.90 10.77
CA ALA A 21 3.80 -7.49 9.52
C ALA A 21 2.90 -6.63 8.62
N MET A 22 2.04 -5.80 9.22
CA MET A 22 1.28 -4.80 8.50
C MET A 22 2.03 -3.47 8.53
N PHE A 23 1.92 -2.69 7.47
CA PHE A 23 2.59 -1.42 7.33
C PHE A 23 1.57 -0.35 6.97
N ARG A 24 1.65 0.78 7.67
CA ARG A 24 0.93 1.98 7.25
C ARG A 24 1.79 2.69 6.22
N VAL A 25 1.33 2.68 4.97
CA VAL A 25 2.01 3.34 3.86
C VAL A 25 1.30 4.65 3.57
N GLU A 26 2.05 5.73 3.51
CA GLU A 26 1.58 7.03 3.07
C GLU A 26 1.89 7.18 1.59
N LEU A 27 0.83 7.31 0.80
CA LEU A 27 0.93 7.52 -0.64
C LEU A 27 1.28 8.99 -0.93
N SER A 28 1.92 9.25 -2.07
CA SER A 28 2.29 10.60 -2.51
C SER A 28 1.08 11.55 -2.70
N ASN A 29 -0.13 11.00 -2.81
CA ASN A 29 -1.38 11.75 -2.86
C ASN A 29 -1.93 12.16 -1.48
N GLY A 30 -1.20 11.88 -0.39
CA GLY A 30 -1.58 12.21 0.99
C GLY A 30 -2.54 11.22 1.66
N HIS A 31 -2.91 10.13 0.99
CA HIS A 31 -3.72 9.07 1.58
C HIS A 31 -2.86 8.04 2.31
N LYS A 32 -3.34 7.57 3.45
CA LYS A 32 -2.71 6.50 4.23
C LYS A 32 -3.43 5.18 3.97
N VAL A 33 -2.70 4.19 3.51
CA VAL A 33 -3.20 2.84 3.23
C VAL A 33 -2.50 1.83 4.12
N LEU A 34 -3.15 0.68 4.30
CA LEU A 34 -2.59 -0.44 5.05
C LEU A 34 -2.15 -1.50 4.06
N ALA A 35 -0.86 -1.83 4.09
CA ALA A 35 -0.24 -2.85 3.25
C ALA A 35 0.29 -3.98 4.12
N THR A 36 0.44 -5.17 3.55
CA THR A 36 0.99 -6.37 4.20
C THR A 36 2.15 -6.91 3.38
#